data_AF-Q5C2M9-F1
#
_entry.id   AF-Q5C2M9-F1
#
_cell.length_a   1.000
_cell.length_b   1.000
_cell.length_c   1.000
_cell.angle_alpha   90.00
_cell.angle_beta   90.00
_cell.angle_gamma   90.00
#
_symmetry.space_group_name_H-M   'P 1'
#
loop_
_entity.id
_entity.type
_entity.pdbx_description
1 polymer ?
#
loop_
_entity_poly.entity_id
_entity_poly.type
_entity_poly.pdbx_seq_one_letter_code
_entity_poly.pdbx_strand_id
1 'polypeptide(L)'
;MASFQKALENLNEGTICISVCVSVWLLLIAVRMDNVLIIPYWTIFLPLWLWKTIVFVGWLVGLIVWCRHWRIHVDDSEYNSFVVRDDPALPYIQAMSVSAFFHLLITCSEVLLCIHLSVESSNLTYLIILSPLLVVGALGVFGFLFVLIDSRATLTASARRRRQHHSRSLNNNIGNSTITTATTATTNAINNN
;
A
#
# COMPACT_ATOMS: atom_id res chain seq x y z
N MET A 1 -33.91 6.60 14.53
CA MET A 1 -33.97 5.42 13.63
C MET A 1 -33.31 5.69 12.27
N ALA A 2 -33.51 6.85 11.62
CA ALA A 2 -32.88 7.17 10.32
C ALA A 2 -31.33 7.22 10.32
N SER A 3 -30.69 7.50 11.47
CA SER A 3 -29.23 7.50 11.61
C SER A 3 -28.61 6.10 11.55
N PHE A 4 -29.30 5.10 12.12
CA PHE A 4 -28.84 3.71 12.12
C PHE A 4 -28.98 3.08 10.74
N GLN A 5 -30.05 3.42 10.02
CA GLN A 5 -30.27 2.97 8.65
C GLN A 5 -29.22 3.54 7.69
N LYS A 6 -28.87 4.83 7.81
CA LYS A 6 -27.73 5.42 7.08
C LYS A 6 -26.38 4.85 7.48
N ALA A 7 -26.20 4.45 8.74
CA ALA A 7 -25.00 3.77 9.18
C ALA A 7 -24.89 2.37 8.55
N LEU A 8 -25.99 1.61 8.51
CA LEU A 8 -26.07 0.29 7.86
C LEU A 8 -25.86 0.38 6.34
N GLU A 9 -26.42 1.39 5.68
CA GLU A 9 -26.30 1.63 4.24
C GLU A 9 -24.87 2.01 3.83
N ASN A 10 -24.07 2.55 4.76
CA ASN A 10 -22.68 2.90 4.56
C ASN A 10 -21.69 1.84 5.09
N LEU A 11 -22.20 0.69 5.57
CA LEU A 11 -21.34 -0.41 5.96
C LEU A 11 -20.78 -1.09 4.72
N ASN A 12 -19.46 -1.06 4.60
CA ASN A 12 -18.74 -1.81 3.59
C ASN A 12 -19.06 -3.32 3.73
N GLU A 13 -19.70 -3.91 2.72
CA GLU A 13 -20.16 -5.30 2.71
C GLU A 13 -19.04 -6.28 3.10
N GLY A 14 -17.82 -6.01 2.62
CA GLY A 14 -16.63 -6.80 2.96
C GLY A 14 -16.26 -6.73 4.44
N THR A 15 -16.42 -5.57 5.08
CA THR A 15 -16.10 -5.39 6.51
C THR A 15 -17.08 -6.15 7.40
N ILE A 16 -18.36 -6.21 7.03
CA ILE A 16 -19.35 -7.03 7.74
C ILE A 16 -18.99 -8.50 7.62
N CYS A 17 -18.70 -8.98 6.41
CA CYS A 17 -18.31 -10.37 6.19
C CYS A 17 -17.10 -10.77 7.06
N ILE A 18 -16.06 -9.94 7.07
CA ILE A 18 -14.87 -10.16 7.91
C ILE A 18 -15.24 -10.17 9.40
N SER A 19 -16.06 -9.22 9.86
CA SER A 19 -16.48 -9.12 11.25
C SER A 19 -17.26 -10.36 11.70
N VAL A 20 -18.19 -10.86 10.89
CA VAL A 20 -18.93 -12.08 11.17
C VAL A 20 -18.01 -13.30 11.21
N CYS A 21 -17.11 -13.47 10.24
CA CYS A 21 -16.16 -14.57 10.21
C CYS A 21 -15.24 -14.58 11.44
N VAL A 22 -14.73 -13.41 11.85
CA VAL A 22 -13.90 -13.28 13.06
C VAL A 22 -14.71 -13.56 14.32
N SER A 23 -15.96 -13.08 14.40
CA SER A 23 -16.84 -13.33 15.55
C SER A 23 -17.15 -14.83 15.72
N VAL A 24 -17.47 -15.52 14.63
CA VAL A 24 -17.71 -16.98 14.64
C VAL A 24 -16.44 -17.72 15.05
N TRP A 25 -15.27 -17.32 14.55
CA TRP A 25 -13.99 -17.89 14.96
C TRP A 25 -13.72 -17.70 16.47
N LEU A 26 -13.94 -16.48 17.00
CA LEU A 26 -13.79 -16.16 18.42
C LEU A 26 -14.72 -17.00 19.31
N LEU A 27 -15.95 -17.24 18.85
CA LEU A 27 -16.89 -18.08 19.57
C LEU A 27 -16.43 -19.54 19.58
N LEU A 28 -15.99 -20.07 18.44
CA LEU A 28 -15.48 -21.44 18.32
C LEU A 28 -14.23 -21.68 19.19
N ILE A 29 -13.29 -20.73 19.24
CA ILE A 29 -12.10 -20.88 20.09
C ILE A 29 -12.46 -20.78 21.58
N ALA A 30 -13.39 -19.90 21.97
CA ALA A 30 -13.85 -19.79 23.36
C ALA A 30 -14.51 -21.10 23.82
N VAL A 31 -15.43 -21.65 23.02
CA VAL A 31 -16.09 -22.94 23.31
C VAL A 31 -15.08 -24.09 23.38
N ARG A 32 -14.02 -24.06 22.56
CA ARG A 32 -12.96 -25.07 22.61
C ARG A 32 -12.12 -24.97 23.89
N MET A 33 -11.83 -23.75 24.35
CA MET A 33 -11.10 -23.48 25.59
C MET A 33 -11.88 -23.96 26.81
N ASP A 34 -13.21 -23.85 26.78
CA ASP A 34 -14.09 -24.38 27.83
C ASP A 34 -14.21 -25.93 27.80
N ASN A 35 -13.49 -26.61 26.89
CA ASN A 35 -13.52 -28.07 26.67
C ASN A 35 -14.93 -28.65 26.41
N VAL A 36 -15.90 -27.82 26.04
CA VAL A 36 -17.28 -28.25 25.76
C VAL A 36 -17.37 -29.01 24.43
N LEU A 37 -16.51 -28.68 23.46
CA LEU A 37 -16.48 -29.31 22.12
C LEU A 37 -15.07 -29.85 21.78
N ILE A 38 -14.97 -31.16 21.51
CA ILE A 38 -13.73 -31.83 21.11
C ILE A 38 -13.67 -31.87 19.57
N ILE A 39 -13.53 -30.71 18.94
CA ILE A 39 -13.41 -30.56 17.48
C ILE A 39 -11.92 -30.41 17.12
N PRO A 40 -11.46 -30.95 15.97
CA PRO A 40 -10.12 -30.66 15.45
C PRO A 40 -9.91 -29.16 15.23
N TYR A 41 -8.70 -28.68 15.55
CA TYR A 41 -8.32 -27.26 15.39
C TYR A 41 -8.54 -26.75 13.94
N TRP A 42 -8.38 -27.62 12.95
CA TRP A 42 -8.68 -27.33 11.54
C TRP A 42 -10.11 -26.78 11.31
N THR A 43 -11.10 -27.28 12.04
CA THR A 43 -12.49 -26.81 11.92
C THR A 43 -12.68 -25.44 12.58
N ILE A 44 -11.96 -25.19 13.68
CA ILE A 44 -12.01 -23.91 14.38
C ILE A 44 -11.48 -22.80 13.49
N PHE A 45 -10.40 -23.04 12.72
CA PHE A 45 -9.80 -22.04 11.82
C PHE A 45 -10.54 -21.83 10.49
N LEU A 46 -11.51 -22.68 10.14
CA LEU A 46 -12.24 -22.65 8.87
C LEU A 46 -12.90 -21.28 8.56
N PRO A 47 -13.61 -20.62 9.50
CA PRO A 47 -14.21 -19.31 9.24
C PRO A 47 -13.16 -18.24 8.90
N LEU A 48 -11.97 -18.36 9.49
CA LEU A 48 -10.84 -17.46 9.25
C LEU A 48 -10.26 -17.67 7.85
N TRP A 49 -10.13 -18.92 7.40
CA TRP A 49 -9.64 -19.20 6.06
C TRP A 49 -10.62 -18.80 4.98
N LEU A 50 -11.93 -18.93 5.21
CA LEU A 50 -12.95 -18.62 4.22
C LEU A 50 -12.88 -17.16 3.72
N TRP A 51 -12.73 -16.18 4.61
CA TRP A 51 -12.65 -14.78 4.17
C TRP A 51 -11.31 -14.46 3.49
N LYS A 52 -10.22 -15.07 3.93
CA LYS A 52 -8.88 -14.91 3.32
C LYS A 52 -8.82 -15.51 1.92
N THR A 53 -9.45 -16.66 1.68
CA THR A 53 -9.50 -17.28 0.34
C THR A 53 -10.34 -16.45 -0.62
N ILE A 54 -11.43 -15.83 -0.16
CA ILE A 54 -12.22 -14.88 -0.97
C ILE A 54 -11.34 -13.72 -1.45
N VAL A 55 -10.54 -13.12 -0.55
CA VAL A 55 -9.59 -12.05 -0.90
C VAL A 55 -8.54 -12.54 -1.90
N PHE A 56 -7.99 -13.74 -1.70
CA PHE A 56 -7.00 -14.33 -2.59
C PHE A 56 -7.56 -14.61 -3.99
N VAL A 57 -8.78 -15.15 -4.08
CA VAL A 57 -9.48 -15.38 -5.35
C VAL A 57 -9.76 -14.06 -6.06
N GLY A 58 -10.21 -13.03 -5.32
CA GLY A 58 -10.41 -11.69 -5.88
C GLY A 58 -9.12 -11.11 -6.47
N TRP A 59 -8.01 -11.26 -5.77
CA TRP A 59 -6.68 -10.88 -6.29
C TRP A 59 -6.28 -11.70 -7.53
N LEU A 60 -6.46 -13.02 -7.49
CA LEU A 60 -6.11 -13.91 -8.60
C LEU A 60 -6.90 -13.56 -9.87
N VAL A 61 -8.21 -13.30 -9.74
CA VAL A 61 -9.05 -12.86 -10.86
C VAL A 61 -8.58 -11.52 -11.41
N GLY A 62 -8.28 -10.54 -10.53
CA GLY A 62 -7.71 -9.26 -10.94
C GLY A 62 -6.39 -9.40 -11.71
N LEU A 63 -5.51 -10.30 -11.23
CA LEU A 63 -4.23 -10.60 -11.88
C LEU A 63 -4.41 -11.32 -13.21
N ILE A 64 -5.33 -12.29 -13.31
CA ILE A 64 -5.63 -13.00 -14.56
C ILE A 64 -6.16 -12.03 -15.62
N VAL A 65 -7.09 -11.15 -15.24
CA VAL A 65 -7.64 -10.11 -16.13
C VAL A 65 -6.53 -9.17 -16.60
N TRP A 66 -5.65 -8.74 -15.69
CA TRP A 66 -4.49 -7.91 -16.02
C TRP A 66 -3.54 -8.60 -16.99
N CYS A 67 -3.14 -9.84 -16.70
CA CYS A 67 -2.25 -10.62 -17.58
C CYS A 67 -2.84 -10.81 -18.98
N ARG A 68 -4.16 -11.01 -19.08
CA ARG A 68 -4.84 -11.15 -20.37
C ARG A 68 -4.88 -9.84 -21.15
N HIS A 69 -5.10 -8.70 -20.50
CA HIS A 69 -5.07 -7.38 -21.13
C HIS A 69 -3.66 -6.97 -21.57
N TRP A 70 -2.65 -7.24 -20.74
CA TRP A 70 -1.23 -7.02 -21.04
C TRP A 70 -0.78 -7.79 -22.28
N ARG A 71 -1.17 -9.07 -22.39
CA ARG A 71 -0.78 -9.93 -23.51
C ARG A 71 -1.30 -9.45 -24.87
N ILE A 72 -2.40 -8.69 -24.88
CA ILE A 72 -2.97 -8.11 -26.11
C ILE A 72 -2.22 -6.84 -26.52
N HIS A 73 -1.77 -6.03 -25.55
CA HIS A 73 -1.00 -4.81 -25.83
C HIS A 73 0.47 -5.08 -26.24
N VAL A 74 1.06 -6.18 -25.75
CA VAL A 74 2.47 -6.52 -26.07
C VAL A 74 2.64 -6.95 -27.53
N ASP A 75 1.64 -7.60 -28.14
CA ASP A 75 1.70 -8.02 -29.55
C ASP A 75 1.72 -6.82 -30.53
N ASP A 76 1.19 -5.65 -30.14
CA ASP A 76 1.21 -4.43 -30.96
C ASP A 76 2.50 -3.59 -30.76
N SER A 77 3.28 -3.83 -29.70
CA SER A 77 4.35 -2.93 -29.24
C SER A 77 5.79 -3.42 -29.46
N GLU A 78 5.99 -4.45 -30.28
CA GLU A 78 7.31 -5.10 -30.45
C GLU A 78 8.40 -4.21 -31.08
N TYR A 79 8.12 -2.94 -31.42
CA TYR A 79 9.11 -2.06 -32.06
C TYR A 79 9.59 -0.86 -31.23
N ASN A 80 8.92 -0.40 -30.18
CA ASN A 80 9.38 0.82 -29.49
C ASN A 80 9.29 0.72 -27.97
N SER A 81 10.46 0.47 -27.38
CA SER A 81 10.92 0.96 -26.07
C SER A 81 10.04 0.64 -24.86
N PHE A 82 10.57 -0.20 -23.97
CA PHE A 82 10.79 -0.04 -22.51
C PHE A 82 10.22 1.23 -21.78
N VAL A 83 9.05 1.74 -22.13
CA VAL A 83 8.36 2.86 -21.49
C VAL A 83 7.09 2.30 -20.86
N VAL A 84 7.30 1.43 -19.87
CA VAL A 84 6.25 0.87 -18.99
C VAL A 84 5.85 1.91 -17.93
N ARG A 85 5.69 3.19 -18.31
CA ARG A 85 5.66 4.31 -17.34
C ARG A 85 4.33 5.03 -17.20
N ASP A 86 3.38 4.87 -18.13
CA ASP A 86 2.15 5.71 -18.14
C ASP A 86 0.83 4.92 -18.17
N ASP A 87 0.81 3.64 -17.80
CA ASP A 87 -0.46 2.92 -17.61
C ASP A 87 -1.07 3.28 -16.24
N PRO A 88 -2.23 3.97 -16.18
CA PRO A 88 -2.83 4.39 -14.91
C PRO A 88 -3.29 3.23 -14.02
N ALA A 89 -3.37 2.01 -14.56
CA ALA A 89 -3.84 0.81 -13.85
C ALA A 89 -2.70 -0.01 -13.18
N LEU A 90 -1.45 0.15 -13.62
CA LEU A 90 -0.28 -0.54 -13.08
C LEU A 90 -0.05 -0.32 -11.56
N PRO A 91 -0.17 0.90 -11.00
CA PRO A 91 0.03 1.10 -9.56
C PRO A 91 -1.05 0.43 -8.71
N TYR A 92 -2.28 0.29 -9.21
CA TYR A 92 -3.37 -0.36 -8.49
C TYR A 92 -3.16 -1.88 -8.40
N ILE A 93 -2.73 -2.54 -9.49
CA ILE A 93 -2.45 -3.98 -9.46
C ILE A 93 -1.24 -4.30 -8.57
N GLN A 94 -0.23 -3.42 -8.55
CA GLN A 94 0.93 -3.54 -7.66
C GLN A 94 0.51 -3.38 -6.19
N ALA A 95 -0.34 -2.42 -5.87
CA ALA A 95 -0.85 -2.25 -4.52
C ALA A 95 -1.69 -3.46 -4.07
N MET A 96 -2.54 -3.99 -4.96
CA MET A 96 -3.33 -5.19 -4.70
C MET A 96 -2.46 -6.43 -4.48
N SER A 97 -1.36 -6.60 -5.24
CA SER A 97 -0.46 -7.75 -5.07
C SER A 97 0.31 -7.71 -3.77
N VAL A 98 0.77 -6.53 -3.33
CA VAL A 98 1.41 -6.36 -2.03
C VAL A 98 0.44 -6.69 -0.90
N SER A 99 -0.79 -6.18 -0.97
CA SER A 99 -1.83 -6.50 0.02
C SER A 99 -2.15 -8.00 0.07
N ALA A 100 -2.35 -8.64 -1.10
CA ALA A 100 -2.62 -10.07 -1.19
C ALA A 100 -1.46 -10.92 -0.65
N PHE A 101 -0.21 -10.51 -0.90
CA PHE A 101 0.97 -11.17 -0.38
C PHE A 101 1.03 -11.14 1.16
N PHE A 102 0.72 -10.00 1.78
CA PHE A 102 0.62 -9.93 3.24
C PHE A 102 -0.49 -10.83 3.78
N HIS A 103 -1.67 -10.84 3.16
CA HIS A 103 -2.75 -11.74 3.54
C HIS A 103 -2.33 -13.21 3.43
N LEU A 104 -1.59 -13.59 2.39
CA LEU A 104 -1.04 -14.94 2.20
C LEU A 104 -0.04 -15.30 3.31
N LEU A 105 0.90 -14.41 3.64
CA LEU A 105 1.86 -14.64 4.72
C LEU A 105 1.16 -14.82 6.08
N ILE A 106 0.13 -14.02 6.37
CA ILE A 106 -0.65 -14.17 7.60
C ILE A 106 -1.40 -15.51 7.59
N THR A 107 -2.01 -15.90 6.47
CA THR A 107 -2.66 -17.23 6.36
C THR A 107 -1.66 -18.36 6.53
N CYS A 108 -0.43 -18.23 6.00
CA CYS A 108 0.65 -19.19 6.22
C CYS A 108 0.97 -19.33 7.72
N SER A 109 1.09 -18.22 8.46
CA SER A 109 1.31 -18.28 9.91
C SER A 109 0.17 -18.96 10.68
N GLU A 110 -1.08 -18.78 10.26
CA GLU A 110 -2.23 -19.44 10.87
C GLU A 110 -2.23 -20.96 10.60
N VAL A 111 -1.85 -21.39 9.39
CA VAL A 111 -1.70 -22.82 9.06
C VAL A 111 -0.59 -23.45 9.89
N LEU A 112 0.56 -22.79 10.00
CA LEU A 112 1.67 -23.26 10.85
C LEU A 112 1.25 -23.36 12.32
N LEU A 113 0.51 -22.37 12.82
CA LEU A 113 -0.05 -22.39 14.18
C LEU A 113 -1.02 -23.56 14.36
N CYS A 114 -1.91 -23.80 13.40
CA CYS A 114 -2.85 -24.92 13.43
C CYS A 114 -2.13 -26.28 13.44
N ILE A 115 -1.08 -26.44 12.64
CA ILE A 115 -0.26 -27.66 12.62
C ILE A 115 0.41 -27.88 13.98
N HIS A 116 0.96 -26.83 14.58
CA HIS A 116 1.60 -26.93 15.90
C HIS A 116 0.60 -27.32 16.99
N LEU A 117 -0.59 -26.69 17.03
CA LEU A 117 -1.67 -27.07 17.96
C LEU A 117 -2.20 -28.49 17.72
N SER A 118 -2.08 -29.00 16.49
CA SER A 118 -2.49 -30.36 16.11
C SER A 118 -1.45 -31.42 16.44
N VAL A 119 -0.16 -31.08 16.50
CA VAL A 119 0.95 -32.03 16.65
C VAL A 119 1.69 -31.69 17.95
N GLU A 120 1.20 -32.25 19.05
CA GLU A 120 1.69 -32.04 20.42
C GLU A 120 3.15 -32.50 20.66
N SER A 121 3.80 -33.13 19.67
CA SER A 121 5.06 -33.88 19.86
C SER A 121 6.28 -33.39 19.07
N SER A 122 6.22 -32.25 18.37
CA SER A 122 7.39 -31.75 17.65
C SER A 122 7.99 -30.54 18.33
N ASN A 123 9.28 -30.65 18.64
CA ASN A 123 10.17 -29.62 19.20
C ASN A 123 10.40 -28.44 18.22
N LEU A 124 9.36 -28.09 17.45
CA LEU A 124 9.38 -26.96 16.53
C LEU A 124 9.42 -25.70 17.38
N THR A 125 10.57 -25.03 17.33
CA THR A 125 10.82 -23.80 18.06
C THR A 125 9.71 -22.81 17.74
N TYR A 126 9.12 -22.20 18.77
CA TYR A 126 8.09 -21.16 18.67
C TYR A 126 8.43 -20.05 17.65
N LEU A 127 9.73 -19.83 17.40
CA LEU A 127 10.26 -18.96 16.35
C LEU A 127 9.86 -19.33 14.91
N ILE A 128 9.67 -20.60 14.58
CA ILE A 128 9.23 -21.05 13.25
C ILE A 128 7.76 -20.65 13.00
N ILE A 129 6.93 -20.72 14.03
CA ILE A 129 5.52 -20.30 13.97
C ILE A 129 5.43 -18.78 13.82
N LEU A 130 6.31 -18.05 14.52
CA LEU A 130 6.38 -16.59 14.47
C LEU A 130 7.09 -16.08 13.21
N SER A 131 7.84 -16.93 12.50
CA SER A 131 8.69 -16.53 11.37
C SER A 131 7.93 -15.75 10.27
N PRO A 132 6.77 -16.20 9.77
CA PRO A 132 6.02 -15.43 8.77
C PRO A 132 5.52 -14.11 9.33
N LEU A 133 5.14 -14.06 10.61
CA LEU A 133 4.70 -12.84 11.29
C LEU A 133 5.84 -11.82 11.42
N LEU A 134 7.04 -12.30 11.73
CA LEU A 134 8.27 -11.49 11.81
C LEU A 134 8.60 -10.94 10.42
N VAL A 135 8.50 -11.75 9.36
CA VAL A 135 8.71 -11.29 7.97
C VAL A 135 7.69 -10.22 7.59
N VAL A 136 6.40 -10.40 7.89
CA VAL A 136 5.37 -9.38 7.65
C VAL A 136 5.71 -8.07 8.38
N GLY A 137 6.10 -8.16 9.66
CA GLY A 137 6.51 -7.00 10.45
C GLY A 137 7.75 -6.31 9.89
N ALA A 138 8.78 -7.08 9.51
CA ALA A 138 10.00 -6.56 8.91
C ALA A 138 9.75 -5.86 7.57
N LEU A 139 8.93 -6.45 6.70
CA LEU A 139 8.53 -5.83 5.43
C LEU A 139 7.70 -4.56 5.64
N GLY A 140 6.83 -4.53 6.66
CA GLY A 140 6.08 -3.33 7.03
C GLY A 140 6.99 -2.19 7.50
N VAL A 141 7.94 -2.47 8.39
CA VAL A 141 8.93 -1.49 8.87
C VAL A 141 9.83 -1.03 7.73
N PHE A 142 10.29 -1.97 6.89
CA PHE A 142 11.11 -1.65 5.72
C PHE A 142 10.36 -0.73 4.75
N GLY A 143 9.10 -1.04 4.43
CA GLY A 143 8.24 -0.20 3.60
C GLY A 143 8.03 1.20 4.19
N PHE A 144 7.77 1.29 5.50
CA PHE A 144 7.64 2.57 6.20
C PHE A 144 8.94 3.40 6.15
N LEU A 145 10.08 2.77 6.42
CA LEU A 145 11.38 3.43 6.35
C LEU A 145 11.69 3.88 4.92
N PHE A 146 11.39 3.06 3.92
CA PHE A 146 11.57 3.42 2.52
C PHE A 146 10.74 4.66 2.15
N VAL A 147 9.47 4.69 2.52
CA VAL A 147 8.59 5.85 2.30
C VAL A 147 9.09 7.09 3.06
N LEU A 148 9.59 6.92 4.28
CA LEU A 148 10.18 8.01 5.06
C LEU A 148 11.43 8.59 4.37
N ILE A 149 12.28 7.73 3.82
CA ILE A 149 13.49 8.12 3.10
C ILE A 149 13.12 8.84 1.80
N ASP A 150 12.17 8.31 1.04
CA ASP A 150 11.69 8.92 -0.20
C ASP A 150 11.01 10.29 0.05
N SER A 151 10.21 10.39 1.12
CA SER A 151 9.62 11.65 1.57
C SER A 151 10.69 12.69 1.95
N ARG A 152 11.79 12.25 2.61
CA ARG A 152 12.93 13.13 2.90
C ARG A 152 13.70 13.55 1.64
N ALA A 153 13.86 12.65 0.67
CA ALA A 153 14.50 12.95 -0.62
C ALA A 153 13.68 13.95 -1.45
N THR A 154 12.36 13.80 -1.47
CA THR A 154 11.44 14.72 -2.15
C THR A 154 11.35 16.08 -1.45
N LEU A 155 11.30 16.13 -0.11
CA LEU A 155 11.36 17.37 0.66
C LEU A 155 12.65 18.16 0.43
N THR A 156 13.80 17.49 0.41
CA THR A 156 15.10 18.13 0.15
C THR A 156 15.23 18.63 -1.30
N ALA A 157 14.70 17.89 -2.28
CA ALA A 157 14.62 18.35 -3.67
C ALA A 157 13.69 19.57 -3.82
N SER A 158 12.55 19.57 -3.14
CA SER A 158 11.58 20.68 -3.14
C SER A 158 12.15 21.94 -2.49
N ALA A 159 12.88 21.80 -1.38
CA ALA A 159 13.55 22.90 -0.69
C ALA A 159 14.65 23.52 -1.56
N ARG A 160 15.42 22.72 -2.30
CA ARG A 160 16.42 23.22 -3.26
C ARG A 160 15.78 24.02 -4.40
N ARG A 161 14.66 23.55 -4.97
CA ARG A 161 13.94 24.27 -6.03
C ARG A 161 13.41 25.63 -5.57
N ARG A 162 12.85 25.72 -4.35
CA ARG A 162 12.37 27.01 -3.79
C ARG A 162 13.49 28.03 -3.64
N ARG A 163 14.68 27.61 -3.20
CA ARG A 163 15.85 28.52 -3.09
C ARG A 163 16.31 29.04 -4.44
N GLN A 164 16.33 28.21 -5.47
CA GLN A 164 16.70 28.64 -6.83
C GLN A 164 15.71 29.66 -7.42
N HIS A 165 14.41 29.48 -7.21
CA HIS A 165 13.41 30.47 -7.64
C HIS A 165 13.56 31.81 -6.90
N HIS A 166 13.84 31.77 -5.60
CA HIS A 166 14.07 33.00 -4.83
C HIS A 166 15.31 33.76 -5.32
N SER A 167 16.43 33.08 -5.57
CA SER A 167 17.64 33.70 -6.13
C SER A 167 17.44 34.27 -7.54
N ARG A 168 16.66 33.59 -8.39
CA ARG A 168 16.28 34.12 -9.72
C ARG A 168 15.41 35.37 -9.63
N SER A 169 14.47 35.43 -8.68
CA SER A 169 13.62 36.61 -8.50
C SER A 169 14.42 37.84 -8.03
N LEU A 170 15.39 37.64 -7.14
CA LEU A 170 16.31 38.70 -6.68
C LEU A 170 17.19 39.20 -7.82
N ASN A 171 17.71 38.31 -8.65
CA ASN A 171 18.54 38.68 -9.80
C ASN A 171 17.75 39.48 -10.86
N ASN A 172 16.50 39.09 -11.13
CA ASN A 172 15.64 39.84 -12.04
C ASN A 172 15.27 41.22 -11.50
N ASN A 173 15.10 41.37 -10.18
CA ASN A 173 14.82 42.67 -9.56
C ASN A 173 16.04 43.61 -9.62
N ILE A 174 17.26 43.07 -9.48
CA ILE A 174 18.52 43.84 -9.61
C ILE A 174 18.78 44.24 -11.07
N GLY A 175 18.45 43.39 -12.05
CA GLY A 175 18.52 43.72 -13.47
C GLY A 175 17.53 44.83 -13.87
N ASN A 176 16.31 44.79 -13.35
CA ASN A 176 15.32 45.83 -13.65
C ASN A 176 15.65 47.17 -12.98
N SER A 177 16.24 47.17 -11.77
CA SER A 177 16.65 48.42 -11.12
C SER A 177 17.81 49.08 -11.87
N THR A 178 18.81 48.32 -12.35
CA THR A 178 19.93 48.86 -13.13
C THR A 178 19.51 49.39 -14.51
N ILE A 179 18.56 48.75 -15.19
CA ILE A 179 18.02 49.24 -16.47
C ILE A 179 17.28 50.57 -16.28
N THR A 180 16.51 50.71 -15.19
CA THR A 180 15.73 51.93 -14.88
C THR A 180 16.63 53.13 -14.55
N THR A 181 17.74 52.92 -13.85
CA THR A 181 18.74 53.99 -13.60
C THR A 181 19.46 54.41 -14.87
N ALA A 182 19.75 53.48 -15.78
CA ALA A 182 20.42 53.77 -17.05
C ALA A 182 19.52 54.55 -18.04
N THR A 183 18.21 54.29 -18.06
CA THR A 183 17.26 55.04 -18.90
C THR A 183 17.01 56.47 -18.38
N THR A 184 17.07 56.66 -17.07
CA THR A 184 16.93 58.00 -16.46
C THR A 184 18.17 58.88 -16.75
N ALA A 185 19.37 58.28 -16.74
CA ALA A 185 20.60 58.99 -17.06
C ALA A 185 20.71 59.41 -18.54
N THR A 186 20.20 58.59 -19.46
CA THR A 186 20.19 58.90 -20.90
C THR A 186 19.13 59.95 -21.26
N THR A 187 17.98 59.95 -20.60
CA THR A 187 16.94 60.98 -20.82
C THR A 187 17.40 62.38 -20.36
N ASN A 188 18.17 62.45 -19.27
CA ASN A 188 18.72 63.72 -18.77
C ASN A 188 19.87 64.27 -19.62
N ALA A 189 20.56 63.43 -20.40
CA ALA A 189 21.61 63.88 -21.32
C ALA A 189 21.05 64.46 -22.64
N ILE A 190 19.84 64.05 -23.04
CA ILE A 190 19.19 64.52 -24.28
C ILE A 190 18.50 65.89 -24.06
N ASN A 191 18.06 66.20 -22.84
CA ASN A 191 17.42 67.48 -22.50
C ASN A 191 18.39 68.64 -22.20
N ASN A 192 19.71 68.41 -22.26
CA ASN A 192 20.74 69.41 -21.96
C ASN A 192 21.58 69.83 -23.18
N ASN A 193 21.10 69.53 -24.40
CA ASN A 193 21.59 70.09 -25.66
C ASN A 193 20.45 70.85 -26.35
#